data_AF-A0AAV5F2V8-F1
#
_entry.id   AF-A0AAV5F2V8-F1
#
_cell.length_a   1.000
_cell.length_b   1.000
_cell.length_c   1.000
_cell.angle_alpha   90.00
_cell.angle_beta   90.00
_cell.angle_gamma   90.00
#
_symmetry.space_group_name_H-M   'P 1'
#
loop_
_entity.id
_entity.type
_entity.pdbx_description
1 polymer ?
#
loop_
_entity_poly.entity_id
_entity_poly.type
_entity_poly.pdbx_seq_one_letter_code
_entity_poly.pdbx_strand_id
1 'polypeptide(L)'
;MLDLAKLILKKCDGLPLAIVTIGGYLANRPQNAMEWRKLNISLSAEIEINPELKMINTALMRSYDGLPYHIKACFLYLAIFSEDDIIRRTNIVKRWMAEGFT
;
A
#
# COMPACT_ATOMS: atom_id res chain seq x y z
N MET A 1 -21.63 -6.96 7.53
CA MET A 1 -20.35 -7.68 7.73
C MET A 1 -19.75 -8.11 6.39
N LEU A 2 -20.46 -8.89 5.56
CA LEU A 2 -20.00 -9.30 4.23
C LEU A 2 -19.56 -8.13 3.33
N ASP A 3 -20.29 -7.02 3.30
CA ASP A 3 -19.92 -5.87 2.46
C ASP A 3 -18.65 -5.17 2.93
N LEU A 4 -18.42 -5.08 4.24
CA LEU A 4 -17.16 -4.56 4.81
C LEU A 4 -15.99 -5.49 4.49
N ALA A 5 -16.20 -6.81 4.58
CA ALA A 5 -15.19 -7.78 4.19
C ALA A 5 -14.79 -7.61 2.72
N LYS A 6 -15.76 -7.44 1.82
CA LYS A 6 -15.51 -7.19 0.40
C LYS A 6 -14.75 -5.89 0.15
N LEU A 7 -15.06 -4.82 0.89
CA LEU A 7 -14.34 -3.54 0.77
C LEU A 7 -12.87 -3.68 1.21
N ILE A 8 -12.61 -4.36 2.33
CA ILE A 8 -11.25 -4.61 2.81
C ILE A 8 -10.50 -5.50 1.81
N LEU A 9 -11.12 -6.58 1.33
CA LEU A 9 -10.52 -7.45 0.32
C LEU A 9 -10.21 -6.72 -0.98
N LYS A 10 -11.05 -5.76 -1.39
CA LYS A 10 -10.79 -4.90 -2.55
C LYS A 10 -9.52 -4.06 -2.33
N LYS A 11 -9.29 -3.54 -1.12
CA LYS A 11 -8.05 -2.82 -0.77
C LYS A 11 -6.80 -3.70 -0.72
N CYS A 12 -6.95 -5.00 -0.48
CA CYS A 12 -5.83 -5.94 -0.55
C CYS A 12 -5.38 -6.24 -1.99
N ASP A 13 -6.19 -5.89 -2.99
CA ASP A 13 -5.91 -6.07 -4.43
C ASP A 13 -5.37 -7.46 -4.81
N GLY A 14 -5.88 -8.50 -4.15
CA GLY A 14 -5.47 -9.89 -4.41
C GLY A 14 -4.09 -10.28 -3.88
N LEU A 15 -3.37 -9.39 -3.19
CA LEU A 15 -2.05 -9.67 -2.62
C LEU A 15 -2.16 -10.67 -1.45
N PRO A 16 -1.60 -11.89 -1.55
CA PRO A 16 -1.77 -12.91 -0.52
C PRO A 16 -1.27 -12.48 0.86
N LEU A 17 -0.14 -11.75 0.89
CA LEU A 17 0.43 -11.22 2.13
C LEU A 17 -0.53 -10.24 2.82
N ALA A 18 -1.12 -9.31 2.07
CA ALA A 18 -2.08 -8.36 2.62
C ALA A 18 -3.32 -9.07 3.18
N ILE A 19 -3.87 -10.05 2.44
CA ILE A 19 -5.04 -10.82 2.85
C ILE A 19 -4.78 -11.57 4.16
N VAL A 20 -3.67 -12.31 4.24
CA VAL A 20 -3.35 -13.12 5.43
C VAL A 20 -3.05 -12.23 6.64
N THR A 21 -2.27 -11.17 6.47
CA THR A 21 -1.92 -10.25 7.56
C THR A 21 -3.14 -9.51 8.10
N ILE A 22 -4.00 -8.96 7.23
CA ILE A 22 -5.22 -8.24 7.67
C ILE A 22 -6.26 -9.22 8.24
N GLY A 23 -6.39 -10.40 7.67
CA GLY A 23 -7.27 -11.46 8.19
C GLY A 23 -6.86 -11.89 9.60
N GLY A 24 -5.56 -12.12 9.83
CA GLY A 24 -5.01 -12.42 11.15
C GLY A 24 -5.20 -11.29 12.15
N TYR A 25 -4.97 -10.05 11.72
CA TYR A 25 -5.22 -8.85 12.54
C TYR A 25 -6.69 -8.74 12.99
N LEU A 26 -7.64 -8.93 12.07
CA LEU A 26 -9.06 -8.88 12.37
C LEU A 26 -9.54 -10.08 13.22
N ALA A 27 -8.92 -11.25 13.11
CA ALA A 27 -9.28 -12.43 13.90
C ALA A 27 -9.07 -12.22 15.40
N ASN A 28 -8.12 -11.36 15.79
CA ASN A 28 -7.81 -11.02 17.18
C ASN A 28 -8.64 -9.84 17.73
N ARG A 29 -9.64 -9.35 16.98
CA ARG A 29 -10.45 -8.18 17.33
C ARG A 29 -11.93 -8.51 17.42
N PRO A 30 -12.72 -7.70 18.14
CA PRO A 30 -14.18 -7.86 18.17
C PRO A 30 -14.76 -7.90 16.76
N GLN A 31 -15.52 -8.96 16.46
CA GLN A 31 -16.14 -9.17 15.15
C GLN A 31 -17.41 -8.32 14.99
N ASN A 32 -17.25 -7.00 15.13
CA ASN A 32 -18.33 -6.03 14.97
C ASN A 32 -18.05 -5.09 13.79
N ALA A 33 -19.13 -4.52 13.25
CA ALA A 33 -19.05 -3.67 12.06
C ALA A 33 -18.26 -2.37 12.30
N MET A 34 -18.20 -1.87 13.54
CA MET A 34 -17.52 -0.62 13.88
C MET A 34 -16.01 -0.75 13.74
N GLU A 35 -15.42 -1.80 14.31
CA GLU A 35 -13.98 -2.07 14.21
C GLU A 35 -13.54 -2.30 12.76
N TRP A 36 -14.32 -3.06 12.01
CA TRP A 36 -14.04 -3.34 10.60
C TRP A 36 -14.14 -2.08 9.73
N ARG A 37 -15.11 -1.21 10.01
CA ARG A 37 -15.27 0.06 9.30
C ARG A 37 -14.16 1.04 9.64
N LYS A 38 -13.74 1.09 10.92
CA LYS A 38 -12.58 1.88 11.36
C LYS A 38 -11.33 1.46 10.60
N LEU A 39 -11.01 0.16 10.61
CA LEU A 39 -9.87 -0.37 9.85
C LEU A 39 -9.98 -0.05 8.37
N ASN A 40 -11.14 -0.25 7.74
CA ASN A 40 -11.30 0.05 6.32
C ASN A 40 -11.01 1.53 5.99
N ILE A 41 -11.38 2.46 6.87
CA ILE A 41 -11.11 3.89 6.68
C ILE A 41 -9.64 4.22 6.92
N SER A 42 -9.02 3.67 7.97
CA SER A 42 -7.65 4.01 8.39
C SER A 42 -6.58 3.01 7.93
N LEU A 43 -6.89 2.08 7.01
CA LEU A 43 -6.02 0.95 6.67
C LEU A 43 -4.58 1.37 6.33
N SER A 44 -4.40 2.40 5.49
CA SER A 44 -3.08 2.87 5.08
C SER A 44 -2.26 3.37 6.27
N ALA A 45 -2.88 4.15 7.17
CA ALA A 45 -2.23 4.63 8.39
C ALA A 45 -1.95 3.49 9.39
N GLU A 46 -2.86 2.51 9.48
CA GLU A 46 -2.65 1.32 10.32
C GLU A 46 -1.48 0.47 9.81
N ILE A 47 -1.29 0.33 8.49
CA ILE A 47 -0.14 -0.40 7.92
C ILE A 47 1.20 0.30 8.28
N GLU A 48 1.21 1.62 8.41
CA GLU A 48 2.39 2.38 8.78
C GLU A 48 2.73 2.30 10.27
N ILE A 49 1.71 2.42 11.13
CA ILE A 49 1.90 2.63 12.58
C ILE A 49 1.75 1.33 13.37
N ASN A 50 0.91 0.40 12.92
CA ASN A 50 0.53 -0.78 13.69
C ASN A 50 1.55 -1.93 13.54
N PRO A 51 2.20 -2.37 14.64
CA PRO A 51 3.17 -3.47 14.60
C PRO A 51 2.61 -4.77 14.03
N GLU A 52 1.31 -5.04 14.21
CA GLU A 52 0.65 -6.26 13.71
C GLU A 52 0.51 -6.27 12.19
N LEU A 53 0.46 -5.09 11.55
CA LEU A 53 0.37 -4.92 10.09
C LEU A 53 1.73 -4.57 9.44
N LYS A 54 2.77 -4.33 10.26
CA LYS A 54 4.12 -3.93 9.84
C LYS A 54 4.78 -4.90 8.86
N MET A 55 4.33 -6.15 8.80
CA MET A 55 4.86 -7.13 7.85
C MET A 55 4.65 -6.71 6.39
N ILE A 56 3.52 -6.07 6.08
CA ILE A 56 3.22 -5.54 4.73
C ILE A 56 4.24 -4.44 4.39
N ASN A 57 4.40 -3.46 5.29
CA ASN A 57 5.35 -2.37 5.11
C ASN A 57 6.80 -2.88 5.00
N THR A 58 7.18 -3.85 5.84
CA THR A 58 8.53 -4.44 5.81
C THR A 58 8.83 -5.12 4.47
N ALA A 59 7.85 -5.82 3.89
CA ALA A 59 8.00 -6.45 2.57
C ALA A 59 8.16 -5.41 1.45
N LEU A 60 7.37 -4.33 1.49
CA LEU A 60 7.49 -3.21 0.55
C LEU A 60 8.85 -2.52 0.67
N MET A 61 9.29 -2.21 1.90
CA MET A 61 10.57 -1.56 2.16
C MET A 61 11.74 -2.41 1.67
N ARG A 62 11.73 -3.73 1.92
CA ARG A 62 12.75 -4.63 1.38
C ARG A 62 12.79 -4.65 -0.14
N SER A 63 11.62 -4.58 -0.78
CA SER A 63 11.52 -4.52 -2.23
C SER A 63 12.12 -3.24 -2.78
N TYR A 64 11.85 -2.10 -2.11
CA TYR A 64 12.44 -0.80 -2.43
C TYR A 64 13.96 -0.78 -2.18
N ASP A 65 14.42 -1.35 -1.07
CA ASP A 65 15.83 -1.40 -0.71
C ASP A 65 16.67 -2.16 -1.72
N GLY A 66 16.09 -3.22 -2.31
CA GLY A 66 16.71 -4.02 -3.38
C GLY A 66 16.76 -3.34 -4.75
N LEU A 67 16.14 -2.18 -4.95
CA LEU A 67 16.21 -1.46 -6.22
C LEU A 67 17.60 -0.85 -6.46
N PRO A 68 18.08 -0.80 -7.72
CA PRO A 68 19.26 -0.02 -8.08
C PRO A 68 19.11 1.46 -7.67
N TYR A 69 20.21 2.08 -7.26
CA TYR A 69 20.21 3.45 -6.72
C TYR A 69 19.50 4.47 -7.62
N HIS A 70 19.76 4.45 -8.94
CA HIS A 70 19.15 5.38 -9.89
C HIS A 70 17.63 5.18 -10.05
N ILE A 71 17.11 3.96 -9.81
CA ILE A 71 15.68 3.67 -9.90
C ILE A 71 14.93 4.13 -8.64
N LYS A 72 15.60 4.18 -7.49
CA LYS A 72 14.98 4.61 -6.23
C LYS A 72 14.36 6.00 -6.33
N ALA A 73 15.08 6.96 -6.91
CA ALA A 73 14.56 8.31 -7.14
C ALA A 73 13.37 8.33 -8.11
N CYS A 74 13.46 7.60 -9.23
CA CYS A 74 12.34 7.46 -10.18
C CYS A 74 11.09 6.86 -9.53
N PHE A 75 11.26 5.83 -8.70
CA PHE A 75 10.17 5.19 -7.98
C PHE A 75 9.52 6.13 -6.96
N LEU A 76 10.32 6.82 -6.14
CA LEU A 76 9.80 7.78 -5.16
C LEU A 76 9.08 8.96 -5.83
N TYR A 77 9.52 9.38 -7.01
CA TYR A 77 8.84 10.44 -7.75
C TYR A 77 7.38 10.07 -8.09
N LEU A 78 7.03 8.79 -8.13
CA LEU A 78 5.64 8.36 -8.34
C LEU A 78 4.72 8.74 -7.16
N ALA A 79 5.27 9.01 -5.97
CA ALA A 79 4.49 9.40 -4.79
C ALA A 79 3.85 10.80 -4.89
N ILE A 80 4.18 11.60 -5.91
CA ILE A 80 3.54 12.91 -6.14
C ILE A 80 2.16 12.80 -6.79
N PHE A 81 1.85 11.65 -7.38
CA PHE A 81 0.56 11.39 -8.03
C PHE A 81 -0.46 10.91 -6.99
N SER A 82 -1.75 11.12 -7.26
CA SER A 82 -2.80 10.66 -6.36
C SER A 82 -2.91 9.13 -6.41
N GLU A 83 -3.48 8.55 -5.35
CA GLU A 83 -3.81 7.12 -5.32
C GLU A 83 -4.71 6.77 -6.52
N ASP A 84 -4.40 5.65 -7.19
CA ASP A 84 -5.09 5.16 -8.39
C ASP A 84 -5.00 6.04 -9.66
N ASP A 85 -4.09 7.02 -9.71
CA ASP A 85 -3.89 7.86 -10.90
C ASP A 85 -3.34 7.07 -12.10
N ILE A 86 -3.90 7.32 -13.29
CA ILE A 86 -3.38 6.78 -14.55
C ILE A 86 -2.19 7.63 -15.02
N ILE A 87 -0.97 7.14 -14.79
CA ILE A 87 0.26 7.81 -15.19
C ILE A 87 0.66 7.41 -16.62
N ARG A 88 0.70 8.38 -17.54
CA ARG A 88 1.19 8.14 -18.91
C ARG A 88 2.71 8.02 -18.93
N ARG A 89 3.23 6.89 -19.43
CA ARG A 89 4.67 6.60 -19.56
C ARG A 89 5.47 7.75 -20.18
N THR A 90 4.98 8.34 -21.27
CA THR A 90 5.70 9.42 -21.97
C THR A 90 5.85 10.67 -21.12
N ASN A 91 4.89 10.96 -20.24
CA ASN A 91 4.93 12.13 -19.37
C ASN A 91 5.88 11.92 -18.19
N ILE A 92 5.85 10.74 -17.58
CA ILE A 92 6.71 10.43 -16.43
C ILE A 92 8.19 10.34 -16.83
N VAL A 93 8.50 9.74 -17.98
CA VAL A 93 9.88 9.69 -18.49
C VAL A 93 10.43 11.09 -18.77
N LYS A 94 9.62 11.99 -19.35
CA LYS A 94 10.02 13.39 -19.55
C LYS A 94 10.30 14.12 -18.24
N ARG A 95 9.49 13.87 -17.22
CA ARG A 95 9.68 14.45 -15.88
C ARG A 95 10.96 13.94 -15.23
N TRP A 96 11.20 12.63 -15.23
CA TRP A 96 12.44 12.04 -14.71
C TRP A 96 13.69 12.59 -15.41
N MET A 97 13.66 12.74 -16.73
CA MET A 97 14.78 13.37 -17.47
C MET A 97 14.99 14.84 -17.06
N ALA A 98 13.91 15.60 -16.81
CA ALA A 98 14.01 17.00 -16.39
C ALA A 98 14.58 17.15 -14.97
N GLU A 99 14.31 16.19 -14.08
CA GLU A 99 14.87 16.14 -12.72
C GLU A 99 16.31 15.58 -12.68
N GLY A 100 16.84 15.09 -13.82
CA GLY A 100 18.16 14.48 -13.88
C GLY A 100 18.21 13.06 -13.30
N PHE A 101 17.09 12.36 -13.22
CA PHE A 101 17.03 10.95 -12.82
C PHE A 101 17.40 10.09 -14.04
N THR A 102 18.70 10.07 -14.36
CA THR A 102 19.31 9.25 -15.41
C THR A 102 20.45 8.44 -14.83
#